data_AF-A0A286G8X0-F1
#
_entry.id   AF-A0A286G8X0-F1
#
_cell.length_a   1.000
_cell.length_b   1.000
_cell.length_c   1.000
_cell.angle_alpha   90.00
_cell.angle_beta   90.00
_cell.angle_gamma   90.00
#
_symmetry.space_group_name_H-M   'P 1'
#
loop_
_entity.id
_entity.type
_entity.pdbx_description
1 polymer ?
#
loop_
_entity_poly.entity_id
_entity_poly.type
_entity_poly.pdbx_seq_one_letter_code
_entity_poly.pdbx_strand_id
1 'polypeptide(L)'
;MAKVLGLVAAAAIVLTVVLLSPFVLEEMSGSKGVDWNRLSQIGAAYGFTSAIVSALALAGVAVSLIVQNRQARAEQIQGIRSYYLELVRLELDDMALFQPVWGHTDIVEPEEQKRHVYADLMMNYAWMGFEIGTIPESLLRDMLSGMFTGEAGRDYWGRAQTSWIAGSSGSRIGRRFVTVVGEEHARAVAAGPPAHSPRAPSPPPTPAAWASHRWRTSAGALIGLGTGLALGSFLRNRR
;
A
#
# COMPACT_ATOMS: atom_id res chain seq x y z
N MET A 1 -14.16 -7.58 10.00
CA MET A 1 -15.47 -8.27 10.04
C MET A 1 -16.40 -7.77 11.14
N ALA A 2 -15.96 -7.60 12.40
CA ALA A 2 -16.84 -7.16 13.51
C ALA A 2 -17.58 -5.83 13.27
N LYS A 3 -16.94 -4.82 12.66
CA LYS A 3 -17.58 -3.53 12.32
C LYS A 3 -18.69 -3.65 11.26
N VAL A 4 -18.49 -4.53 10.27
CA VAL A 4 -19.48 -4.80 9.21
C VAL A 4 -20.67 -5.57 9.79
N LEU A 5 -20.41 -6.56 10.65
CA LEU A 5 -21.47 -7.29 11.36
C LEU A 5 -22.31 -6.36 12.26
N GLY A 6 -21.67 -5.40 12.93
CA GLY A 6 -22.36 -4.40 13.76
C GLY A 6 -23.28 -3.47 12.96
N LEU A 7 -22.83 -3.02 11.77
CA LEU A 7 -23.65 -2.23 10.87
C LEU A 7 -24.85 -3.01 10.32
N VAL A 8 -24.66 -4.28 9.95
CA VAL A 8 -25.73 -5.16 9.46
C VAL A 8 -26.75 -5.45 10.57
N ALA A 9 -26.30 -5.71 11.80
CA ALA A 9 -27.19 -5.92 12.94
C ALA A 9 -28.01 -4.67 13.28
N ALA A 10 -27.38 -3.49 13.25
CA ALA A 10 -28.08 -2.22 13.47
C ALA A 10 -29.13 -1.98 12.36
N ALA A 11 -28.79 -2.24 11.10
CA ALA A 11 -29.73 -2.12 9.98
C ALA A 11 -30.91 -3.09 10.13
N ALA A 12 -30.65 -4.34 10.53
CA ALA A 12 -31.69 -5.34 10.75
C ALA A 12 -32.68 -4.93 11.85
N ILE A 13 -32.18 -4.39 12.96
CA ILE A 13 -33.01 -3.90 14.09
C ILE A 13 -33.90 -2.74 13.65
N VAL A 14 -33.33 -1.75 12.95
CA VAL A 14 -34.10 -0.61 12.42
C VAL A 14 -35.20 -1.10 11.48
N LEU A 15 -34.90 -2.08 10.62
CA LEU A 15 -35.87 -2.66 9.69
C LEU A 15 -37.00 -3.41 10.42
N THR A 16 -36.69 -4.11 11.51
CA THR A 16 -37.71 -4.80 12.32
C THR A 16 -38.64 -3.81 13.01
N VAL A 17 -38.09 -2.73 13.56
CA VAL A 17 -38.88 -1.67 14.21
C VAL A 17 -39.82 -0.97 13.23
N VAL A 18 -39.35 -0.70 12.00
CA VAL A 18 -40.19 -0.10 10.95
C VAL A 18 -41.35 -1.03 10.57
N LEU A 19 -41.09 -2.33 10.41
CA LEU A 19 -42.10 -3.34 10.08
C LEU A 19 -43.12 -3.59 11.19
N LEU A 20 -42.72 -3.44 12.46
CA LEU A 20 -43.61 -3.56 13.63
C LEU A 20 -44.44 -2.29 13.90
N SER A 21 -44.03 -1.12 13.38
CA SER A 21 -44.73 0.14 13.64
C SER A 21 -46.22 0.18 13.22
N PRO A 22 -46.67 -0.37 12.07
CA PRO A 22 -48.08 -0.31 11.71
C PRO A 22 -48.99 -1.10 12.67
N PHE A 23 -48.53 -2.26 13.18
CA PHE A 23 -49.30 -3.07 14.12
C PHE A 23 -49.55 -2.35 15.45
N VAL A 24 -48.52 -1.67 15.97
CA VAL A 24 -48.63 -0.89 17.22
C VAL A 24 -49.55 0.33 17.03
N LEU A 25 -49.48 0.97 15.86
CA LEU A 25 -50.33 2.12 15.52
C LEU A 25 -51.81 1.73 15.38
N GLU A 26 -52.09 0.55 14.82
CA GLU A 26 -53.45 0.03 14.66
C GLU A 26 -54.12 -0.21 16.02
N GLU A 27 -53.41 -0.81 16.97
CA GLU A 27 -53.91 -1.08 18.33
C GLU A 27 -54.15 0.20 19.16
N MET A 28 -53.35 1.24 18.94
CA MET A 28 -53.54 2.55 19.59
C MET A 28 -54.68 3.39 18.96
N SER A 29 -54.99 3.18 17.67
CA SER A 29 -56.06 3.92 16.96
C SER A 29 -57.47 3.63 17.44
N GLY A 30 -57.68 2.48 18.09
CA GLY A 30 -58.96 2.14 18.72
C GLY A 30 -59.24 2.89 20.03
N SER A 31 -58.26 3.60 20.60
CA SER A 31 -58.42 4.28 21.89
C SER A 31 -59.04 5.67 21.75
N LYS A 32 -60.20 5.89 22.38
CA LYS A 32 -60.91 7.18 22.44
C LYS A 32 -60.10 8.19 23.27
N GLY A 33 -59.23 8.97 22.61
CA GLY A 33 -58.45 10.02 23.28
C GLY A 33 -57.22 10.50 22.51
N VAL A 34 -56.84 9.82 21.42
CA VAL A 34 -55.64 10.16 20.64
C VAL A 34 -55.98 11.18 19.54
N ASP A 35 -55.39 12.37 19.66
CA ASP A 35 -55.56 13.46 18.69
C ASP A 35 -54.53 13.33 17.55
N TRP A 36 -54.91 12.58 16.52
CA TRP A 36 -54.07 12.23 15.36
C TRP A 36 -53.53 13.45 14.60
N ASN A 37 -54.25 14.56 14.63
CA ASN A 37 -53.83 15.79 13.95
C ASN A 37 -52.62 16.42 14.66
N ARG A 38 -52.62 16.41 16.00
CA ARG A 38 -51.49 16.90 16.81
C ARG A 38 -50.27 15.98 16.69
N LEU A 39 -50.48 14.66 16.68
CA LEU A 39 -49.41 13.67 16.47
C LEU A 39 -48.77 13.79 15.08
N SER A 40 -49.57 14.04 14.04
CA SER A 40 -49.08 14.30 12.68
C SER A 40 -48.21 15.56 12.60
N GLN A 41 -48.63 16.66 13.25
CA GLN A 41 -47.82 17.89 13.30
C GLN A 41 -46.49 17.69 14.04
N ILE A 42 -46.50 16.94 15.15
CA ILE A 42 -45.28 16.56 15.89
C ILE A 42 -44.39 15.67 14.99
N GLY A 43 -44.97 14.68 14.33
CA GLY A 43 -44.28 13.80 13.39
C GLY A 43 -43.66 14.55 12.21
N ALA A 44 -44.33 15.56 11.67
CA ALA A 44 -43.81 16.41 10.60
C ALA A 44 -42.62 17.27 11.06
N ALA A 45 -42.69 17.85 12.26
CA ALA A 45 -41.61 18.64 12.84
C ALA A 45 -40.35 17.79 13.07
N TYR A 46 -40.49 16.62 13.71
CA TYR A 46 -39.37 15.71 13.95
C TYR A 46 -38.92 14.97 12.68
N GLY A 47 -39.82 14.71 11.73
CA GLY A 47 -39.53 14.10 10.43
C GLY A 47 -38.61 14.98 9.59
N PHE A 48 -38.88 16.28 9.53
CA PHE A 48 -38.02 17.23 8.83
C PHE A 48 -36.63 17.35 9.49
N THR A 49 -36.58 17.49 10.82
CA THR A 49 -35.31 17.59 11.54
C THR A 49 -34.49 16.29 11.45
N SER A 50 -35.13 15.13 11.58
CA SER A 50 -34.46 13.83 11.46
C SER A 50 -33.98 13.54 10.05
N ALA A 51 -34.70 14.00 9.01
CA ALA A 51 -34.26 13.90 7.63
C ALA A 51 -32.97 14.70 7.37
N ILE A 52 -32.86 15.92 7.91
CA ILE A 52 -31.65 16.75 7.82
C ILE A 52 -30.47 16.06 8.53
N VAL A 53 -30.69 15.56 9.76
CA VAL A 53 -29.65 14.86 10.52
C VAL A 53 -29.20 13.57 9.80
N SER A 54 -30.14 12.82 9.24
CA SER A 54 -29.85 11.60 8.47
C SER A 54 -29.07 11.90 7.18
N ALA A 55 -29.43 12.99 6.48
CA ALA A 55 -28.71 13.43 5.30
C ALA A 55 -27.25 13.84 5.62
N LEU A 56 -27.05 14.55 6.74
CA LEU A 56 -25.71 14.89 7.22
C LEU A 56 -24.90 13.65 7.63
N ALA A 57 -25.52 12.69 8.30
CA ALA A 57 -24.88 11.41 8.65
C ALA A 57 -24.47 10.64 7.40
N LEU A 58 -25.34 10.55 6.39
CA LEU A 58 -25.06 9.89 5.11
C LEU A 58 -23.92 10.58 4.36
N ALA A 59 -23.91 11.92 4.33
CA ALA A 59 -22.83 12.69 3.75
C ALA A 59 -21.49 12.42 4.45
N GLY A 60 -21.49 12.36 5.79
CA GLY A 60 -20.32 11.99 6.58
C GLY A 60 -19.80 10.59 6.25
N VAL A 61 -20.69 9.60 6.12
CA VAL A 61 -20.34 8.23 5.71
C VAL A 61 -19.78 8.21 4.29
N ALA A 62 -20.39 8.92 3.35
CA ALA A 62 -19.94 8.98 1.96
C ALA A 62 -18.53 9.59 1.86
N VAL A 63 -18.27 10.71 2.55
CA VAL A 63 -16.94 11.32 2.63
C VAL A 63 -15.94 10.35 3.27
N SER A 64 -16.33 9.67 4.35
CA SER A 64 -15.48 8.68 5.01
C SER A 64 -15.11 7.53 4.07
N LEU A 65 -16.06 7.01 3.29
CA LEU A 65 -15.80 5.95 2.31
C LEU A 65 -14.86 6.41 1.19
N ILE A 66 -15.00 7.65 0.71
CA ILE A 66 -14.09 8.22 -0.29
C ILE A 66 -12.67 8.29 0.26
N VAL A 67 -12.50 8.78 1.49
CA VAL A 67 -11.19 8.84 2.16
C VAL A 67 -10.62 7.45 2.40
N GLN A 68 -11.44 6.51 2.90
CA GLN A 68 -11.04 5.12 3.14
C GLN A 68 -10.59 4.42 1.86
N ASN A 69 -11.28 4.64 0.73
CA ASN A 69 -10.90 4.04 -0.56
C ASN A 69 -9.55 4.57 -1.06
N ARG A 70 -9.30 5.89 -0.89
CA ARG A 70 -7.99 6.48 -1.20
C ARG A 70 -6.89 5.91 -0.30
N GLN A 71 -7.15 5.71 0.98
CA GLN A 71 -6.21 5.11 1.93
C GLN A 71 -5.92 3.65 1.58
N ALA A 72 -6.96 2.84 1.32
CA ALA A 72 -6.81 1.42 0.96
C ALA A 72 -5.97 1.24 -0.32
N ARG A 73 -6.16 2.11 -1.32
CA ARG A 73 -5.34 2.09 -2.54
C ARG A 73 -3.88 2.44 -2.25
N ALA A 74 -3.61 3.41 -1.38
CA ALA A 74 -2.26 3.78 -0.98
C ALA A 74 -1.55 2.64 -0.22
N GLU A 75 -2.27 1.97 0.69
CA GLU A 75 -1.76 0.82 1.44
C GLU A 75 -1.47 -0.37 0.52
N GLN A 76 -2.35 -0.68 -0.44
CA GLN A 76 -2.10 -1.74 -1.43
C GLN A 76 -0.84 -1.47 -2.25
N ILE A 77 -0.66 -0.23 -2.70
CA ILE A 77 0.54 0.18 -3.43
C ILE A 77 1.77 0.00 -2.53
N GLN A 78 1.73 0.45 -1.27
CA GLN A 78 2.85 0.25 -0.35
C GLN A 78 3.18 -1.23 -0.10
N GLY A 79 2.17 -2.09 0.02
CA GLY A 79 2.36 -3.54 0.22
C GLY A 79 3.02 -4.25 -0.97
N ILE A 80 2.60 -3.94 -2.20
CA ILE A 80 3.24 -4.49 -3.42
C ILE A 80 4.70 -4.04 -3.49
N ARG A 81 4.97 -2.78 -3.13
CA ARG A 81 6.32 -2.22 -3.16
C ARG A 81 7.24 -2.83 -2.12
N SER A 82 6.77 -3.03 -0.88
CA SER A 82 7.57 -3.70 0.16
C SER A 82 7.90 -5.14 -0.25
N TYR A 83 6.94 -5.85 -0.83
CA TYR A 83 7.15 -7.21 -1.32
C TYR A 83 8.18 -7.26 -2.46
N TYR A 84 8.12 -6.32 -3.42
CA TYR A 84 9.13 -6.21 -4.47
C TYR A 84 10.53 -5.96 -3.90
N LEU A 85 10.67 -5.05 -2.92
CA LEU A 85 11.97 -4.81 -2.28
C LEU A 85 12.50 -6.04 -1.54
N GLU A 86 11.62 -6.85 -0.95
CA GLU A 86 11.98 -8.12 -0.32
C GLU A 86 12.47 -9.14 -1.35
N LEU A 87 11.77 -9.26 -2.49
CA LEU A 87 12.20 -10.11 -3.61
C LEU A 87 13.57 -9.69 -4.15
N VAL A 88 13.83 -8.38 -4.29
CA VAL A 88 15.13 -7.90 -4.75
C VAL A 88 16.23 -8.15 -3.72
N ARG A 89 15.95 -8.02 -2.42
CA ARG A 89 16.91 -8.41 -1.38
C ARG A 89 17.26 -9.89 -1.46
N LEU A 90 16.26 -10.75 -1.64
CA LEU A 90 16.45 -12.19 -1.82
C LEU A 90 17.31 -12.48 -3.06
N GLU A 91 17.05 -11.78 -4.16
CA GLU A 91 17.84 -11.90 -5.40
C GLU A 91 19.29 -11.42 -5.20
N LEU A 92 19.52 -10.36 -4.43
CA LEU A 92 20.86 -9.86 -4.12
C LEU A 92 21.65 -10.82 -3.21
N ASP A 93 20.98 -11.56 -2.31
CA ASP A 93 21.60 -12.53 -1.41
C ASP A 93 22.18 -13.74 -2.18
N ASP A 94 21.47 -14.26 -3.18
CA ASP A 94 21.94 -15.38 -4.01
C ASP A 94 21.61 -15.19 -5.51
N MET A 95 22.28 -14.21 -6.11
CA MET A 95 22.08 -13.83 -7.51
C MET A 95 22.26 -15.00 -8.48
N ALA A 96 23.20 -15.91 -8.19
CA ALA A 96 23.48 -17.07 -9.05
C ALA A 96 22.30 -18.06 -9.08
N LEU A 97 21.52 -18.12 -7.99
CA LEU A 97 20.36 -18.99 -7.88
C LEU A 97 19.10 -18.40 -8.53
N PHE A 98 18.88 -17.09 -8.40
CA PHE A 98 17.62 -16.45 -8.81
C PHE A 98 17.65 -15.83 -10.21
N GLN A 99 18.82 -15.42 -10.70
CA GLN A 99 18.97 -14.80 -12.01
C GLN A 99 18.44 -15.64 -13.20
N PRO A 100 18.57 -16.98 -13.22
CA PRO A 100 18.03 -17.80 -14.31
C PRO A 100 16.50 -17.73 -14.47
N VAL A 101 15.75 -17.29 -13.45
CA VAL A 101 14.29 -17.14 -13.50
C VAL A 101 13.87 -16.01 -14.44
N TRP A 102 14.70 -14.97 -14.58
CA TRP A 102 14.44 -13.79 -15.40
C TRP A 102 14.93 -13.92 -16.85
N GLY A 103 15.60 -15.03 -17.20
CA GLY A 103 16.17 -15.29 -18.52
C GLY A 103 17.67 -15.04 -18.60
N HIS A 104 18.24 -15.17 -19.80
CA HIS A 104 19.67 -14.93 -20.01
C HIS A 104 19.94 -13.43 -20.04
N THR A 105 20.75 -12.94 -19.12
CA THR A 105 21.26 -11.56 -19.16
C THR A 105 22.47 -11.51 -20.09
N ASP A 106 22.54 -10.50 -20.96
CA ASP A 106 23.71 -10.26 -21.83
C ASP A 106 24.97 -9.80 -21.04
N ILE A 107 24.82 -9.62 -19.72
CA ILE A 107 25.89 -9.23 -18.79
C ILE A 107 26.61 -10.49 -18.34
N VAL A 108 27.85 -10.65 -18.80
CA VAL A 108 28.68 -11.84 -18.52
C VAL A 108 29.35 -11.72 -17.16
N GLU A 109 29.69 -10.50 -16.70
CA GLU A 109 30.41 -10.31 -15.43
C GLU A 109 29.44 -10.25 -14.23
N PRO A 110 29.58 -11.15 -13.22
CA PRO A 110 28.65 -11.20 -12.08
C PRO A 110 28.59 -9.90 -11.25
N GLU A 111 29.68 -9.14 -11.20
CA GLU A 111 29.70 -7.85 -10.51
C GLU A 111 28.92 -6.77 -11.28
N GLU A 112 29.00 -6.76 -12.61
CA GLU A 112 28.24 -5.83 -13.45
C GLU A 112 26.74 -6.13 -13.38
N GLN A 113 26.37 -7.41 -13.29
CA GLN A 113 24.99 -7.84 -13.12
C GLN A 113 24.41 -7.35 -11.79
N LYS A 114 25.16 -7.47 -10.69
CA LYS A 114 24.75 -6.92 -9.38
C LYS A 114 24.58 -5.40 -9.42
N ARG A 115 25.47 -4.68 -10.12
CA ARG A 115 25.37 -3.23 -10.30
C ARG A 115 24.13 -2.84 -11.11
N HIS A 116 23.80 -3.62 -12.15
CA HIS A 116 22.61 -3.41 -12.98
C HIS A 116 21.32 -3.62 -12.18
N VAL A 117 21.22 -4.71 -11.41
CA VAL A 117 20.06 -4.98 -10.54
C VAL A 117 19.92 -3.90 -9.46
N TYR A 118 21.03 -3.45 -8.87
CA TYR A 118 21.01 -2.35 -7.91
C TYR A 118 20.54 -1.02 -8.53
N ALA A 119 20.99 -0.72 -9.75
CA ALA A 119 20.53 0.45 -10.50
C ALA A 119 19.02 0.39 -10.80
N ASP A 120 18.51 -0.79 -11.16
CA ASP A 120 17.08 -1.01 -11.38
C ASP A 120 16.26 -0.82 -10.10
N LEU A 121 16.75 -1.35 -8.98
CA LEU A 121 16.13 -1.17 -7.66
C LEU A 121 16.05 0.31 -7.27
N MET A 122 17.15 1.04 -7.45
CA MET A 122 17.24 2.47 -7.16
C MET A 122 16.27 3.27 -8.05
N MET A 123 16.16 2.93 -9.33
CA MET A 123 15.23 3.57 -10.26
C MET A 123 13.77 3.32 -9.88
N ASN A 124 13.42 2.08 -9.53
CA ASN A 124 12.10 1.73 -9.04
C ASN A 124 11.77 2.44 -7.72
N TYR A 125 12.72 2.53 -6.79
CA TYR A 125 12.57 3.31 -5.56
C TYR A 125 12.28 4.79 -5.83
N ALA A 126 13.05 5.41 -6.73
CA ALA A 126 12.86 6.80 -7.12
C ALA A 126 11.49 7.03 -7.78
N TRP A 127 11.08 6.14 -8.70
CA TRP A 127 9.75 6.15 -9.31
C TRP A 127 8.64 6.09 -8.26
N MET A 128 8.73 5.13 -7.35
CA MET A 128 7.75 4.90 -6.31
C MET A 128 7.56 6.12 -5.40
N GLY A 129 8.66 6.72 -4.95
CA GLY A 129 8.62 7.91 -4.12
C GLY A 129 8.10 9.14 -4.87
N PHE A 130 8.44 9.28 -6.15
CA PHE A 130 7.97 10.38 -7.00
C PHE A 130 6.47 10.27 -7.30
N GLU A 131 5.96 9.08 -7.58
CA GLU A 131 4.54 8.85 -7.89
C GLU A 131 3.60 9.20 -6.72
N ILE A 132 4.01 8.91 -5.48
CA ILE A 132 3.21 9.23 -4.28
C ILE A 132 3.47 10.65 -3.78
N GLY A 133 4.49 11.34 -4.32
CA GLY A 133 4.85 12.71 -3.95
C GLY A 133 5.73 12.83 -2.71
N THR A 134 6.26 11.72 -2.19
CA THR A 134 7.22 11.71 -1.07
C THR A 134 8.61 12.19 -1.52
N ILE A 135 8.99 11.88 -2.76
CA ILE A 135 10.22 12.39 -3.39
C ILE A 135 9.82 13.55 -4.29
N PRO A 136 10.06 14.82 -3.89
CA PRO A 136 9.84 15.95 -4.76
C PRO A 136 10.84 15.94 -5.93
N GLU A 137 10.51 16.64 -7.02
CA GLU A 137 11.35 16.67 -8.22
C GLU A 137 12.78 17.14 -7.95
N SER A 138 12.98 18.09 -7.03
CA SER A 138 14.32 18.57 -6.65
C SER A 138 15.18 17.46 -6.05
N LEU A 139 14.61 16.65 -5.15
CA LEU A 139 15.31 15.52 -4.53
C LEU A 139 15.55 14.41 -5.55
N LEU A 140 14.59 14.17 -6.46
CA LEU A 140 14.76 13.22 -7.56
C LEU A 140 15.97 13.59 -8.43
N ARG A 141 16.09 14.87 -8.81
CA ARG A 141 17.22 15.34 -9.63
C ARG A 141 18.56 15.17 -8.92
N ASP A 142 18.62 15.45 -7.63
CA ASP A 142 19.82 15.26 -6.82
C ASP A 142 20.25 13.78 -6.75
N MET A 143 19.30 12.88 -6.48
CA MET A 143 19.54 11.44 -6.49
C MET A 143 20.03 10.93 -7.86
N LEU A 144 19.41 11.36 -8.95
CA LEU A 144 19.77 10.98 -10.31
C LEU A 144 21.13 11.55 -10.72
N SER A 145 21.48 12.74 -10.27
CA SER A 145 22.80 13.33 -10.51
C SER A 145 23.91 12.45 -9.93
N GLY A 146 23.75 11.96 -8.70
CA GLY A 146 24.66 10.99 -8.10
C GLY A 146 24.72 9.68 -8.89
N MET A 147 23.55 9.11 -9.26
CA MET A 147 23.46 7.86 -10.00
C MET A 147 24.14 7.92 -11.37
N PHE A 148 23.94 8.99 -12.14
CA PHE A 148 24.52 9.18 -13.47
C PHE A 148 25.96 9.68 -13.46
N THR A 149 26.53 9.99 -12.29
CA THR A 149 27.97 10.28 -12.20
C THR A 149 28.80 9.02 -12.51
N GLY A 150 28.30 7.83 -12.13
CA GLY A 150 28.93 6.54 -12.43
C GLY A 150 28.58 5.98 -13.81
N GLU A 151 29.48 5.14 -14.34
CA GLU A 151 29.30 4.42 -15.61
C GLU A 151 28.09 3.48 -15.60
N ALA A 152 27.96 2.66 -14.56
CA ALA A 152 26.88 1.68 -14.43
C ALA A 152 25.46 2.28 -14.48
N GLY A 153 25.28 3.50 -13.95
CA GLY A 153 23.99 4.20 -13.99
C GLY A 153 23.61 4.67 -15.41
N ARG A 154 24.60 5.07 -16.20
CA ARG A 154 24.40 5.47 -17.61
C ARG A 154 24.11 4.26 -18.48
N ASP A 155 24.86 3.18 -18.30
CA ASP A 155 24.67 1.93 -19.02
C ASP A 155 23.31 1.31 -18.73
N TYR A 156 22.88 1.34 -17.46
CA TYR A 156 21.53 0.95 -17.07
C TYR A 156 20.47 1.74 -17.85
N TRP A 157 20.56 3.07 -17.84
CA TRP A 157 19.56 3.90 -18.51
C TRP A 157 19.54 3.66 -20.03
N GLY A 158 20.71 3.50 -20.66
CA GLY A 158 20.80 3.16 -22.08
C GLY A 158 20.06 1.88 -22.45
N ARG A 159 20.05 0.87 -21.56
CA ARG A 159 19.34 -0.40 -21.76
C ARG A 159 17.87 -0.34 -21.38
N ALA A 160 17.54 0.36 -20.28
CA ALA A 160 16.20 0.34 -19.68
C ALA A 160 15.27 1.46 -20.18
N GLN A 161 15.79 2.53 -20.79
CA GLN A 161 15.01 3.73 -21.16
C GLN A 161 13.77 3.40 -22.01
N THR A 162 13.89 2.49 -22.99
CA THR A 162 12.77 2.10 -23.86
C THR A 162 11.62 1.45 -23.06
N SER A 163 11.96 0.54 -22.14
CA SER A 163 10.99 -0.13 -21.27
C SER A 163 10.30 0.87 -20.32
N TRP A 164 11.06 1.82 -19.77
CA TRP A 164 10.53 2.89 -18.92
C TRP A 164 9.59 3.84 -19.66
N ILE A 165 9.94 4.25 -20.88
CA ILE A 165 9.08 5.09 -21.73
C ILE A 165 7.76 4.36 -22.04
N ALA A 166 7.84 3.08 -22.44
CA ALA A 166 6.67 2.28 -22.76
C ALA A 166 5.75 2.12 -21.54
N GLY A 167 6.29 1.72 -20.39
CA GLY A 167 5.54 1.51 -19.14
C GLY A 167 4.96 2.80 -18.55
N SER A 168 5.63 3.94 -18.74
CA SER A 168 5.21 5.23 -18.16
C SER A 168 4.27 6.05 -19.03
N SER A 169 4.01 5.62 -20.27
CA SER A 169 3.21 6.33 -21.27
C SER A 169 1.75 6.60 -20.83
N GLY A 170 1.18 5.70 -20.03
CA GLY A 170 -0.23 5.76 -19.58
C GLY A 170 -0.53 6.79 -18.49
N SER A 171 0.48 7.43 -17.88
CA SER A 171 0.28 8.37 -16.77
C SER A 171 1.01 9.70 -17.00
N ARG A 172 0.38 10.81 -16.61
CA ARG A 172 1.04 12.14 -16.65
C ARG A 172 2.24 12.19 -15.72
N ILE A 173 2.15 11.56 -14.54
CA ILE A 173 3.26 11.53 -13.58
C ILE A 173 4.39 10.62 -14.07
N GLY A 174 4.04 9.51 -14.73
CA GLY A 174 4.98 8.62 -15.43
C GLY A 174 5.78 9.35 -16.50
N ARG A 175 5.09 10.05 -17.40
CA ARG A 175 5.75 10.86 -18.42
C ARG A 175 6.68 11.90 -17.81
N ARG A 176 6.25 12.59 -16.74
CA ARG A 176 7.10 13.58 -16.06
C ARG A 176 8.35 12.94 -15.46
N PHE A 177 8.22 11.79 -14.81
CA PHE A 177 9.36 11.06 -14.24
C PHE A 177 10.40 10.74 -15.31
N VAL A 178 9.98 10.10 -16.40
CA VAL A 178 10.89 9.71 -17.50
C VAL A 178 11.55 10.93 -18.15
N THR A 179 10.82 12.05 -18.29
CA THR A 179 11.42 13.31 -18.76
C THR A 179 12.53 13.79 -17.84
N VAL A 180 12.31 13.82 -16.52
CA VAL A 180 13.32 14.25 -15.54
C VAL A 180 14.54 13.32 -15.58
N VAL A 181 14.34 12.01 -15.64
CA VAL A 181 15.44 11.04 -15.73
C VAL A 181 16.25 11.23 -17.01
N GLY A 182 15.59 11.39 -18.16
CA GLY A 182 16.26 11.67 -19.42
C GLY A 182 17.04 12.99 -19.44
N GLU A 183 16.49 14.05 -18.84
CA GLU A 183 17.17 15.35 -18.68
C GLU A 183 18.45 15.23 -17.84
N GLU A 184 18.39 14.56 -16.69
CA GLU A 184 19.58 14.39 -15.84
C GLU A 184 20.62 13.46 -16.47
N HIS A 185 20.20 12.40 -17.18
CA HIS A 185 21.11 11.56 -17.95
C HIS A 185 21.81 12.38 -19.04
N ALA A 186 21.07 13.18 -19.82
CA ALA A 186 21.64 14.04 -20.86
C ALA A 186 22.61 15.08 -20.26
N ARG A 187 22.26 15.68 -19.13
CA ARG A 187 23.15 16.61 -18.39
C ARG A 187 24.44 15.91 -17.97
N ALA A 188 24.34 14.70 -17.42
CA ALA A 188 25.50 13.93 -17.01
C ALA A 188 26.40 13.56 -18.20
N VAL A 189 25.82 13.20 -19.35
CA VAL A 189 26.57 12.93 -20.60
C VAL A 189 27.27 14.19 -21.11
N ALA A 190 26.62 15.34 -21.03
CA ALA A 190 27.23 16.62 -21.41
C ALA A 190 28.35 17.08 -20.46
N ALA A 191 28.30 16.68 -19.17
CA ALA A 191 29.26 17.10 -18.15
C ALA A 191 30.65 16.44 -18.27
N GLY A 192 30.81 15.40 -19.08
CA GLY A 192 32.10 14.76 -19.36
C GLY A 192 32.10 13.24 -19.16
N PRO A 193 33.30 12.61 -19.21
CA PRO A 193 33.46 11.17 -19.09
C PRO A 193 32.90 10.65 -17.75
N PRO A 194 32.31 9.44 -17.72
CA PRO A 194 31.83 8.86 -16.49
C PRO A 194 32.99 8.70 -15.50
N ALA A 195 32.72 9.01 -14.23
CA ALA A 195 33.67 8.72 -13.18
C ALA A 195 33.84 7.20 -13.11
N HIS A 196 35.02 6.72 -13.49
CA HIS A 196 35.40 5.33 -13.24
C HIS A 196 35.57 5.20 -11.72
N SER A 197 34.62 4.55 -11.04
CA SER A 197 34.86 4.17 -9.64
C SER A 197 36.05 3.21 -9.63
N PRO A 198 37.15 3.52 -8.92
CA PRO A 198 38.21 2.54 -8.70
C PRO A 198 37.55 1.31 -8.08
N ARG A 199 37.72 0.14 -8.72
CA ARG A 199 37.32 -1.14 -8.14
C ARG A 199 37.93 -1.20 -6.74
N ALA A 200 37.10 -1.12 -5.69
CA ALA A 200 37.58 -1.36 -4.35
C ALA A 200 38.22 -2.77 -4.39
N PRO A 201 39.45 -2.94 -3.90
CA PRO A 201 40.11 -4.24 -3.93
C PRO A 201 39.17 -5.25 -3.28
N SER A 202 38.88 -6.33 -4.02
CA SER A 202 38.08 -7.43 -3.52
C SER A 202 38.66 -7.83 -2.15
N PRO A 203 37.86 -7.87 -1.07
CA PRO A 203 38.35 -8.43 0.18
C PRO A 203 38.92 -9.83 -0.12
N PRO A 204 40.06 -10.21 0.49
CA PRO A 204 40.66 -11.52 0.25
C PRO A 204 39.58 -12.59 0.43
N PRO A 205 39.55 -13.64 -0.41
CA PRO A 205 38.55 -14.67 -0.31
C PRO A 205 38.61 -15.25 1.10
N THR A 206 37.67 -14.82 1.95
CA THR A 206 37.41 -15.51 3.21
C THR A 206 37.07 -16.93 2.79
N PRO A 207 37.83 -17.94 3.23
CA PRO A 207 37.49 -19.32 2.91
C PRO A 207 36.04 -19.51 3.30
N ALA A 208 35.23 -19.94 2.33
CA ALA A 208 33.85 -20.31 2.51
C ALA A 208 33.82 -21.48 3.50
N ALA A 209 33.87 -21.16 4.79
CA ALA A 209 33.31 -21.98 5.82
C ALA A 209 31.81 -21.98 5.52
N TRP A 210 31.40 -22.96 4.73
CA TRP A 210 30.07 -23.50 4.62
C TRP A 210 29.50 -23.63 6.04
N ALA A 211 28.96 -22.53 6.57
CA ALA A 211 28.02 -22.58 7.67
C ALA A 211 26.74 -23.12 7.04
N SER A 212 26.72 -24.45 6.91
CA SER A 212 25.54 -25.25 6.70
C SER A 212 24.51 -24.83 7.74
N HIS A 213 23.68 -23.85 7.41
CA HIS A 213 22.50 -23.53 8.19
C HIS A 213 21.46 -24.61 7.87
N ARG A 214 21.73 -25.82 8.38
CA ARG A 214 20.77 -26.91 8.48
C ARG A 214 19.56 -26.30 9.19
N TRP A 215 18.45 -26.17 8.46
CA TRP A 215 17.13 -26.00 9.06
C TRP A 215 16.94 -27.12 10.09
N ARG A 216 17.20 -26.82 11.37
CA ARG A 216 16.79 -27.66 12.47
C ARG A 216 15.35 -27.29 12.77
N THR A 217 14.45 -28.08 12.21
CA THR A 217 13.09 -28.23 12.69
C THR A 217 13.12 -28.44 14.21
N SER A 218 12.79 -27.39 14.95
CA SER A 218 12.58 -27.45 16.39
C SER A 218 11.08 -27.30 16.59
N ALA A 219 10.37 -28.43 16.53
CA ALA A 219 9.08 -28.55 17.16
C ALA A 219 9.26 -28.44 18.68
N GLY A 220 8.55 -27.51 19.33
CA GLY A 220 8.32 -27.54 20.78
C GLY A 220 8.61 -26.25 21.54
N ALA A 221 7.65 -25.90 22.43
CA ALA A 221 7.59 -24.77 23.37
C ALA A 221 7.20 -23.41 22.73
N LEU A 222 5.93 -22.97 22.68
CA LEU A 222 4.94 -22.73 23.76
C LEU A 222 5.50 -21.96 24.97
N ILE A 223 4.74 -20.93 25.38
CA ILE A 223 4.91 -19.92 26.44
C ILE A 223 5.42 -18.58 25.86
N GLY A 224 4.71 -17.46 25.86
CA GLY A 224 3.41 -17.09 26.41
C GLY A 224 3.40 -15.57 26.61
N LEU A 225 2.64 -14.84 25.79
CA LEU A 225 2.18 -13.47 26.10
C LEU A 225 0.77 -13.30 25.51
N GLY A 226 -0.12 -14.18 25.96
CA GLY A 226 -1.57 -14.04 25.87
C GLY A 226 -2.12 -13.71 27.24
N THR A 227 -1.97 -12.46 27.68
CA THR A 227 -2.69 -11.92 28.84
C THR A 227 -3.26 -10.56 28.46
N GLY A 228 -4.53 -10.57 28.07
CA GLY A 228 -5.32 -9.38 27.82
C GLY A 228 -6.56 -9.72 27.00
N LEU A 229 -7.73 -9.64 27.65
CA LEU A 229 -9.09 -9.77 27.09
C LEU A 229 -9.77 -11.16 27.16
N ALA A 230 -9.83 -11.73 28.37
CA ALA A 230 -10.89 -12.69 28.71
C ALA A 230 -11.31 -12.56 30.18
N LEU A 231 -11.87 -11.41 30.54
CA LEU A 231 -12.65 -11.22 31.77
C LEU A 231 -13.89 -10.41 31.39
N GLY A 232 -14.96 -11.10 31.00
CA GLY A 232 -16.23 -10.45 30.65
C GLY A 232 -17.35 -11.35 30.15
N SER A 233 -17.12 -12.62 29.81
CA SER A 233 -18.17 -13.47 29.18
C SER A 233 -18.69 -14.63 30.03
N PHE A 234 -18.36 -14.73 31.32
CA PHE A 234 -18.74 -15.90 32.15
C PHE A 234 -19.64 -15.63 33.36
N LEU A 235 -20.49 -14.60 33.30
CA LEU A 235 -21.57 -14.40 34.29
C LEU A 235 -22.95 -14.10 33.65
N ARG A 236 -23.26 -14.71 32.51
CA ARG A 236 -24.64 -14.66 31.99
C ARG A 236 -25.08 -15.93 31.30
N ASN A 237 -24.88 -17.08 31.95
CA ASN A 237 -25.75 -18.23 31.72
C ASN A 237 -25.66 -19.27 32.84
N ARG A 238 -26.29 -18.99 33.98
CA ARG A 238 -26.99 -19.99 34.82
C ARG A 238 -27.70 -19.30 35.98
N ARG A 239 -29.03 -19.34 35.90
CA ARG A 239 -30.06 -18.82 36.80
C ARG A 239 -30.47 -17.37 36.56
#